data_AF-Q5P8H7-F1
#
_entry.id   AF-Q5P8H7-F1
#
_cell.length_a   1.000
_cell.length_b   1.000
_cell.length_c   1.000
_cell.angle_alpha   90.00
_cell.angle_beta   90.00
_cell.angle_gamma   90.00
#
_symmetry.space_group_name_H-M   'P 1'
#
loop_
_entity.id
_entity.type
_entity.pdbx_description
1 polymer ?
#
loop_
_entity_poly.entity_id
_entity_poly.type
_entity_poly.pdbx_seq_one_letter_code
_entity_poly.pdbx_strand_id
1 'polypeptide(L)'
;MAILLSLDQIVEALVRSEPASFSRDVLGMPYDSLKAIIYPRPPYKSFTIKKRDGSDRTIFEPRKRLKVIQLKVLDFLQKRSTPLKPAVHGFVAKRSILTNAQVHCSPKNHHIFNIDLEDFFPSITFYRVRGVLLHHPFKFSHEVATVIAHICTLDKTLPQGAPTSPFLSNLVCRTLDRDLTELARRCLARYSRYADDITFSFRTRKTIKLPAAICSVDSDGDTVIGTELHDIIVNQHHFKINSAKTRLCDRNRRMEVTGLTINQFPNVPRVFIDRIRGALIAWESHGYAAANKVWNERVTAARSGAYEKKPWKRQTRRGQVPDLKNVLWGKLLYLRMVRGKDDLIYTRLAERYNSAVLITAATGTFTAPKLPVEPVVRDKETARDACFVVEWMGDYDEPGVGTEVPISQGTAFVYRELNLLVTCNHVLEWQNGEEGKFLAQIDYESPFLSDKALKLIQPGTKKSWDAKILYRNEQMDFALLAFEDPPQHRYFSAMDNPIEPGAKGFLIGYPAWKQWNLADVNSQTVLNRTSPHAGMNSFTITGAGSIRPGNSGGPFTDDRFRVAGMAQRGAYMGDGHDENLCIEIIDELIAAYKASLVAPAVLVPAASAAAPASPATAAPSAKPTAPPPAPTPPPPVMP
;
A
#
# COMPACT_ATOMS: atom_id res chain seq x y z
N MET A 1 -28.74 -42.25 -13.72
CA MET A 1 -27.83 -42.84 -12.70
C MET A 1 -27.86 -41.95 -11.47
N ALA A 2 -27.94 -42.50 -10.26
CA ALA A 2 -27.75 -41.71 -9.05
C ALA A 2 -26.25 -41.43 -8.85
N ILE A 3 -25.88 -40.18 -8.62
CA ILE A 3 -24.49 -39.82 -8.29
C ILE A 3 -24.29 -40.16 -6.81
N LEU A 4 -23.50 -41.19 -6.53
CA LEU A 4 -23.06 -41.49 -5.18
C LEU A 4 -22.17 -40.35 -4.67
N LEU A 5 -22.60 -39.72 -3.57
CA LEU A 5 -21.82 -38.68 -2.91
C LEU A 5 -20.57 -39.30 -2.26
N SER A 6 -19.45 -38.58 -2.30
CA SER A 6 -18.25 -39.00 -1.56
C SER A 6 -18.47 -38.91 -0.05
N LEU A 7 -17.65 -39.62 0.73
CA LEU A 7 -17.72 -39.56 2.19
C LEU A 7 -17.61 -38.12 2.71
N ASP A 8 -16.72 -37.30 2.14
CA ASP A 8 -16.59 -35.88 2.48
C ASP A 8 -17.83 -35.05 2.14
N GLN A 9 -18.51 -35.36 1.03
CA GLN A 9 -19.76 -34.69 0.65
C GLN A 9 -20.92 -35.09 1.58
N ILE A 10 -20.96 -36.34 2.05
CA ILE A 10 -21.92 -36.81 3.04
C ILE A 10 -21.65 -36.14 4.40
N VAL A 11 -20.39 -36.11 4.86
CA VAL A 11 -20.01 -35.43 6.12
C VAL A 11 -20.32 -33.93 6.04
N GLU A 12 -19.99 -33.25 4.94
CA GLU A 12 -20.32 -31.84 4.74
C GLU A 12 -21.83 -31.60 4.71
N ALA A 13 -22.64 -32.50 4.15
CA ALA A 13 -24.10 -32.41 4.21
C ALA A 13 -24.62 -32.56 5.64
N LEU A 14 -24.19 -33.61 6.37
CA LEU A 14 -24.57 -33.87 7.76
C LEU A 14 -24.16 -32.72 8.71
N VAL A 15 -22.98 -32.14 8.50
CA VAL A 15 -22.48 -30.98 9.26
C VAL A 15 -23.31 -29.70 8.99
N ARG A 16 -24.01 -29.62 7.85
CA ARG A 16 -24.95 -28.52 7.54
C ARG A 16 -26.37 -28.78 8.02
N SER A 17 -26.80 -30.04 8.13
CA SER A 17 -28.17 -30.42 8.52
C SER A 17 -28.34 -30.73 10.02
N GLU A 18 -27.36 -31.35 10.66
CA GLU A 18 -27.49 -31.92 12.01
C GLU A 18 -26.62 -31.21 13.06
N PRO A 19 -27.19 -30.72 14.17
CA PRO A 19 -26.42 -30.20 15.30
C PRO A 19 -25.45 -31.23 15.93
N ALA A 20 -25.79 -32.52 15.85
CA ALA A 20 -24.96 -33.60 16.39
C ALA A 20 -23.66 -33.77 15.59
N SER A 21 -23.79 -33.94 14.27
CA SER A 21 -22.64 -34.04 13.35
C SER A 21 -21.84 -32.74 13.31
N PHE A 22 -22.49 -31.57 13.28
CA PHE A 22 -21.82 -30.27 13.46
C PHE A 22 -20.97 -30.21 14.75
N SER A 23 -21.53 -30.58 15.91
CA SER A 23 -20.81 -30.53 17.19
C SER A 23 -19.63 -31.52 17.22
N ARG A 24 -19.83 -32.75 16.72
CA ARG A 24 -18.79 -33.77 16.66
C ARG A 24 -17.65 -33.34 15.73
N ASP A 25 -17.96 -33.04 14.48
CA ASP A 25 -16.96 -32.96 13.40
C ASP A 25 -16.32 -31.57 13.28
N VAL A 26 -17.07 -30.50 13.63
CA VAL A 26 -16.54 -29.13 13.63
C VAL A 26 -15.98 -28.74 15.00
N LEU A 27 -16.71 -29.02 16.08
CA LEU A 27 -16.32 -28.59 17.42
C LEU A 27 -15.47 -29.61 18.16
N GLY A 28 -15.43 -30.88 17.73
CA GLY A 28 -14.67 -31.94 18.38
C GLY A 28 -15.26 -32.35 19.72
N MET A 29 -16.60 -32.31 19.89
CA MET A 29 -17.25 -32.62 21.16
C MET A 29 -18.72 -33.11 21.01
N PRO A 30 -19.22 -33.98 21.90
CA PRO A 30 -20.63 -34.39 21.89
C PRO A 30 -21.60 -33.22 22.02
N TYR A 31 -22.76 -33.33 21.38
CA TYR A 31 -23.76 -32.25 21.37
C TYR A 31 -24.35 -31.97 22.75
N ASP A 32 -24.47 -32.97 23.63
CA ASP A 32 -24.88 -32.76 25.03
C ASP A 32 -23.87 -31.93 25.82
N SER A 33 -22.57 -32.18 25.60
CA SER A 33 -21.51 -31.34 26.17
C SER A 33 -21.52 -29.92 25.62
N LEU A 34 -21.97 -29.70 24.38
CA LEU A 34 -22.18 -28.37 23.82
C LEU A 34 -23.40 -27.68 24.44
N LYS A 35 -24.55 -28.38 24.53
CA LYS A 35 -25.79 -27.88 25.15
C LYS A 35 -25.53 -27.40 26.58
N ALA A 36 -24.81 -28.20 27.38
CA ALA A 36 -24.41 -27.86 28.75
C ALA A 36 -23.44 -26.66 28.87
N ILE A 37 -22.90 -26.15 27.76
CA ILE A 37 -22.09 -24.92 27.73
C ILE A 37 -22.89 -23.72 27.20
N ILE A 38 -23.81 -23.89 26.25
CA ILE A 38 -24.49 -22.76 25.59
C ILE A 38 -25.89 -22.45 26.14
N TYR A 39 -26.54 -23.40 26.80
CA TYR A 39 -27.88 -23.24 27.37
C TYR A 39 -27.87 -23.20 28.91
N PRO A 40 -28.80 -22.47 29.56
CA PRO A 40 -29.79 -21.57 28.95
C PRO A 40 -29.17 -20.26 28.42
N ARG A 41 -27.92 -19.93 28.80
CA ARG A 41 -27.22 -18.69 28.41
C ARG A 41 -25.72 -18.95 28.25
N PRO A 42 -25.08 -18.56 27.12
CA PRO A 42 -23.65 -18.82 26.92
C PRO A 42 -22.77 -18.06 27.94
N PRO A 43 -21.67 -18.66 28.45
CA PRO A 43 -20.89 -18.11 29.55
C PRO A 43 -19.90 -17.02 29.09
N TYR A 44 -20.29 -15.77 29.33
CA TYR A 44 -19.43 -14.59 29.23
C TYR A 44 -18.93 -14.12 30.61
N LYS A 45 -18.07 -13.10 30.60
CA LYS A 45 -17.79 -12.20 31.72
C LYS A 45 -17.83 -10.76 31.19
N SER A 46 -18.44 -9.85 31.93
CA SER A 46 -18.52 -8.42 31.60
C SER A 46 -17.41 -7.62 32.27
N PHE A 47 -17.00 -6.52 31.63
CA PHE A 47 -16.21 -5.44 32.25
C PHE A 47 -16.41 -4.14 31.46
N THR A 48 -16.19 -2.97 32.08
CA THR A 48 -16.35 -1.67 31.42
C THR A 48 -15.01 -1.09 30.93
N ILE A 49 -15.09 -0.32 29.85
CA ILE A 49 -14.02 0.52 29.30
C ILE A 49 -14.63 1.90 29.03
N LYS A 50 -13.94 2.99 29.38
CA LYS A 50 -14.43 4.35 29.08
C LYS A 50 -14.29 4.67 27.58
N LYS A 51 -15.36 5.16 26.95
CA LYS A 51 -15.37 5.71 25.58
C LYS A 51 -14.59 7.04 25.50
N ARG A 52 -14.50 7.64 24.30
CA ARG A 52 -13.86 8.95 24.07
C ARG A 52 -14.56 10.08 24.82
N ASP A 53 -15.88 10.05 24.83
CA ASP A 53 -16.78 10.95 25.55
C ASP A 53 -16.78 10.76 27.08
N GLY A 54 -16.23 9.66 27.60
CA GLY A 54 -16.20 9.36 29.04
C GLY A 54 -17.37 8.51 29.56
N SER A 55 -18.38 8.20 28.74
CA SER A 55 -19.37 7.17 29.06
C SER A 55 -18.74 5.77 29.06
N ASP A 56 -19.40 4.79 29.67
CA ASP A 56 -18.92 3.41 29.70
C ASP A 56 -19.32 2.61 28.44
N ARG A 57 -18.43 1.72 28.02
CA ARG A 57 -18.65 0.66 27.04
C ARG A 57 -18.47 -0.68 27.75
N THR A 58 -19.56 -1.42 27.94
CA THR A 58 -19.52 -2.78 28.46
C THR A 58 -18.97 -3.73 27.39
N ILE A 59 -17.93 -4.48 27.76
CA ILE A 59 -17.31 -5.53 26.95
C ILE A 59 -17.71 -6.88 27.54
N PHE A 60 -18.18 -7.78 26.69
CA PHE A 60 -18.57 -9.14 27.04
C PHE A 60 -17.56 -10.13 26.43
N GLU A 61 -16.65 -10.62 27.26
CA GLU A 61 -15.62 -11.57 26.83
C GLU A 61 -16.07 -13.02 27.11
N PRO A 62 -16.03 -13.93 26.11
CA PRO A 62 -16.42 -15.32 26.31
C PRO A 62 -15.45 -16.04 27.27
N ARG A 63 -15.97 -16.89 28.17
CA ARG A 63 -15.13 -17.74 29.02
C ARG A 63 -14.34 -18.75 28.17
N LYS A 64 -13.21 -19.27 28.69
CA LYS A 64 -12.20 -20.04 27.93
C LYS A 64 -12.78 -21.13 27.03
N ARG A 65 -13.72 -21.96 27.54
CA ARG A 65 -14.39 -23.02 26.75
C ARG A 65 -15.23 -22.45 25.59
N LEU A 66 -16.13 -21.50 25.85
CA LEU A 66 -16.92 -20.83 24.82
C LEU A 66 -16.04 -20.13 23.78
N LYS A 67 -14.94 -19.49 24.19
CA LYS A 67 -14.00 -18.84 23.27
C LYS A 67 -13.35 -19.83 22.29
N VAL A 68 -12.98 -21.03 22.76
CA VAL A 68 -12.44 -22.09 21.88
C VAL A 68 -13.50 -22.57 20.89
N ILE A 69 -14.74 -22.81 21.35
CA ILE A 69 -15.87 -23.17 20.50
C ILE A 69 -16.10 -22.10 19.42
N GLN A 70 -16.18 -20.83 19.80
CA GLN A 70 -16.36 -19.70 18.88
C GLN A 70 -15.20 -19.55 17.87
N LEU A 71 -13.95 -19.88 18.25
CA LEU A 71 -12.83 -19.88 17.31
C LEU A 71 -12.93 -21.01 16.27
N LYS A 72 -13.38 -22.20 16.67
CA LYS A 72 -13.69 -23.30 15.72
C LYS A 72 -14.84 -22.92 14.78
N VAL A 73 -15.91 -22.30 15.31
CA VAL A 73 -17.01 -21.75 14.49
C VAL A 73 -16.50 -20.69 13.51
N LEU A 74 -15.63 -19.77 13.95
CA LEU A 74 -15.10 -18.72 13.09
C LEU A 74 -14.33 -19.29 11.90
N ASP A 75 -13.42 -20.23 12.13
CA ASP A 75 -12.65 -20.92 11.08
C ASP A 75 -13.58 -21.69 10.11
N PHE A 76 -14.52 -22.47 10.65
CA PHE A 76 -15.50 -23.23 9.88
C PHE A 76 -16.36 -22.36 8.94
N LEU A 77 -16.81 -21.20 9.43
CA LEU A 77 -17.57 -20.23 8.65
C LEU A 77 -16.68 -19.46 7.66
N GLN A 78 -15.46 -19.07 8.05
CA GLN A 78 -14.53 -18.36 7.16
C GLN A 78 -14.18 -19.20 5.93
N LYS A 79 -13.88 -20.49 6.11
CA LYS A 79 -13.63 -21.47 5.02
C LYS A 79 -14.80 -21.64 4.04
N ARG A 80 -16.04 -21.29 4.45
CA ARG A 80 -17.27 -21.40 3.64
C ARG A 80 -17.82 -20.05 3.18
N SER A 81 -17.11 -18.95 3.42
CA SER A 81 -17.61 -17.59 3.17
C SER A 81 -17.16 -17.04 1.81
N THR A 82 -18.08 -16.40 1.07
CA THR A 82 -17.72 -15.64 -0.12
C THR A 82 -16.94 -14.35 0.21
N PRO A 83 -16.07 -13.86 -0.69
CA PRO A 83 -15.38 -12.59 -0.51
C PRO A 83 -16.32 -11.43 -0.15
N LEU A 84 -15.88 -10.55 0.75
CA LEU A 84 -16.58 -9.30 1.05
C LEU A 84 -16.29 -8.26 -0.03
N LYS A 85 -17.25 -7.34 -0.26
CA LYS A 85 -17.11 -6.29 -1.28
C LYS A 85 -15.82 -5.47 -1.08
N PRO A 86 -15.23 -4.90 -2.15
CA PRO A 86 -14.02 -4.07 -2.05
C PRO A 86 -14.13 -2.95 -1.00
N ALA A 87 -15.29 -2.31 -0.89
CA ALA A 87 -15.59 -1.20 0.03
C ALA A 87 -15.58 -1.53 1.53
N VAL A 88 -15.44 -2.80 1.95
CA VAL A 88 -15.52 -3.21 3.37
C VAL A 88 -14.13 -3.40 3.95
N HIS A 89 -13.64 -2.48 4.79
CA HIS A 89 -12.28 -2.53 5.33
C HIS A 89 -12.21 -2.96 6.80
N GLY A 90 -13.27 -2.74 7.57
CA GLY A 90 -13.33 -3.12 8.99
C GLY A 90 -13.36 -4.64 9.14
N PHE A 91 -12.50 -5.18 10.02
CA PHE A 91 -12.41 -6.63 10.33
C PHE A 91 -12.10 -7.56 9.14
N VAL A 92 -11.57 -7.04 8.02
CA VAL A 92 -11.17 -7.85 6.86
C VAL A 92 -9.65 -8.05 6.85
N ALA A 93 -9.20 -9.29 6.63
CA ALA A 93 -7.77 -9.60 6.53
C ALA A 93 -7.09 -8.77 5.42
N LYS A 94 -5.85 -8.33 5.67
CA LYS A 94 -5.08 -7.42 4.80
C LYS A 94 -5.74 -6.05 4.52
N ARG A 95 -6.83 -5.67 5.22
CA ARG A 95 -7.41 -4.30 5.18
C ARG A 95 -7.23 -3.60 6.53
N SER A 96 -7.25 -2.27 6.53
CA SER A 96 -6.98 -1.44 7.70
C SER A 96 -7.62 -0.06 7.57
N ILE A 97 -7.51 0.76 8.61
CA ILE A 97 -7.88 2.19 8.56
C ILE A 97 -7.14 2.95 7.45
N LEU A 98 -5.92 2.55 7.11
CA LEU A 98 -5.17 3.13 6.00
C LEU A 98 -5.84 2.79 4.66
N THR A 99 -6.16 1.51 4.42
CA THR A 99 -6.77 1.14 3.14
C THR A 99 -8.19 1.70 3.00
N ASN A 100 -8.89 1.94 4.12
CA ASN A 100 -10.16 2.67 4.12
C ASN A 100 -9.97 4.16 3.77
N ALA A 101 -8.97 4.82 4.38
CA ALA A 101 -8.62 6.20 4.08
C ALA A 101 -8.16 6.40 2.62
N GLN A 102 -7.42 5.45 2.06
CA GLN A 102 -6.93 5.48 0.67
C GLN A 102 -8.07 5.52 -0.37
N VAL A 103 -9.22 4.88 -0.13
CA VAL A 103 -10.39 4.93 -1.04
C VAL A 103 -10.88 6.37 -1.29
N HIS A 104 -10.71 7.24 -0.30
CA HIS A 104 -11.20 8.62 -0.30
C HIS A 104 -10.09 9.66 -0.49
N CYS A 105 -8.82 9.26 -0.43
CA CYS A 105 -7.68 10.15 -0.57
C CYS A 105 -7.39 10.41 -2.05
N SER A 106 -7.88 11.53 -2.59
CA SER A 106 -7.66 11.90 -3.99
C SER A 106 -7.58 13.42 -4.17
N PRO A 107 -6.63 13.94 -4.96
CA PRO A 107 -6.59 15.36 -5.35
C PRO A 107 -7.83 15.87 -6.12
N LYS A 108 -8.77 15.00 -6.49
CA LYS A 108 -10.05 15.35 -7.15
C LYS A 108 -11.25 15.33 -6.20
N ASN A 109 -11.11 14.85 -4.95
CA ASN A 109 -12.17 14.90 -3.96
C ASN A 109 -12.20 16.27 -3.27
N HIS A 110 -13.39 16.73 -2.87
CA HIS A 110 -13.62 18.06 -2.28
C HIS A 110 -14.46 18.03 -1.00
N HIS A 111 -15.24 16.96 -0.78
CA HIS A 111 -16.04 16.74 0.43
C HIS A 111 -15.93 15.29 0.89
N ILE A 112 -15.87 15.08 2.20
CA ILE A 112 -15.98 13.79 2.90
C ILE A 112 -17.21 13.84 3.80
N PHE A 113 -18.09 12.85 3.70
CA PHE A 113 -19.23 12.68 4.59
C PHE A 113 -19.04 11.39 5.39
N ASN A 114 -18.95 11.50 6.72
CA ASN A 114 -18.80 10.34 7.61
C ASN A 114 -20.08 10.14 8.42
N ILE A 115 -20.41 8.88 8.67
CA ILE A 115 -21.58 8.43 9.42
C ILE A 115 -21.12 7.32 10.37
N ASP A 116 -21.67 7.26 11.57
CA ASP A 116 -21.38 6.22 12.58
C ASP A 116 -22.70 5.55 12.99
N LEU A 117 -22.70 4.23 13.13
CA LEU A 117 -23.90 3.45 13.47
C LEU A 117 -24.00 3.20 14.98
N GLU A 118 -25.14 3.57 15.58
CA GLU A 118 -25.37 3.40 17.02
C GLU A 118 -25.45 1.93 17.41
N ASP A 119 -24.71 1.57 18.47
CA ASP A 119 -24.66 0.24 19.07
C ASP A 119 -24.65 -0.91 18.05
N PHE A 120 -23.82 -0.75 17.01
CA PHE A 120 -23.69 -1.62 15.83
C PHE A 120 -23.58 -3.13 16.10
N PHE A 121 -23.03 -3.54 17.25
CA PHE A 121 -23.00 -4.95 17.66
C PHE A 121 -24.33 -5.39 18.31
N PRO A 122 -24.83 -4.73 19.38
CA PRO A 122 -26.18 -4.93 19.89
C PRO A 122 -27.32 -4.88 18.84
N SER A 123 -27.24 -4.00 17.84
CA SER A 123 -28.27 -3.89 16.78
C SER A 123 -28.30 -5.07 15.79
N ILE A 124 -27.32 -5.99 15.88
CA ILE A 124 -27.27 -7.22 15.09
C ILE A 124 -27.78 -8.37 15.96
N THR A 125 -29.08 -8.66 15.77
CA THR A 125 -29.81 -9.67 16.55
C THR A 125 -29.49 -11.10 16.13
N PHE A 126 -29.79 -12.05 17.01
CA PHE A 126 -29.80 -13.49 16.78
C PHE A 126 -30.51 -13.87 15.48
N TYR A 127 -31.65 -13.24 15.18
CA TYR A 127 -32.43 -13.52 13.98
C TYR A 127 -31.70 -13.09 12.69
N ARG A 128 -30.98 -11.95 12.71
CA ARG A 128 -30.13 -11.49 11.60
C ARG A 128 -28.93 -12.43 11.39
N VAL A 129 -28.30 -12.87 12.47
CA VAL A 129 -27.20 -13.87 12.43
C VAL A 129 -27.71 -15.20 11.86
N ARG A 130 -28.86 -15.70 12.33
CA ARG A 130 -29.45 -16.94 11.83
C ARG A 130 -29.85 -16.85 10.36
N GLY A 131 -30.46 -15.75 9.93
CA GLY A 131 -30.83 -15.53 8.52
C GLY A 131 -29.63 -15.61 7.57
N VAL A 132 -28.50 -15.00 7.94
CA VAL A 132 -27.25 -15.11 7.18
C VAL A 132 -26.78 -16.57 7.03
N LEU A 133 -26.95 -17.41 8.05
CA LEU A 133 -26.51 -18.81 8.08
C LEU A 133 -27.45 -19.76 7.31
N LEU A 134 -28.74 -19.41 7.20
CA LEU A 134 -29.73 -20.14 6.41
C LEU A 134 -29.55 -19.94 4.89
N HIS A 135 -28.92 -18.86 4.46
CA HIS A 135 -28.79 -18.50 3.05
C HIS A 135 -27.39 -18.77 2.48
N HIS A 136 -27.22 -18.55 1.17
CA HIS A 136 -25.95 -18.72 0.46
C HIS A 136 -24.84 -17.82 1.06
N PRO A 137 -23.61 -18.32 1.29
CA PRO A 137 -23.07 -19.61 0.86
C PRO A 137 -23.31 -20.79 1.83
N PHE A 138 -23.79 -20.52 3.04
CA PHE A 138 -23.83 -21.51 4.12
C PHE A 138 -24.93 -22.56 3.93
N LYS A 139 -26.17 -22.13 3.67
CA LYS A 139 -27.34 -23.02 3.49
C LYS A 139 -27.47 -24.08 4.60
N PHE A 140 -27.31 -23.69 5.86
CA PHE A 140 -27.47 -24.61 6.99
C PHE A 140 -28.96 -24.85 7.29
N SER A 141 -29.27 -25.95 7.98
CA SER A 141 -30.61 -26.21 8.52
C SER A 141 -31.02 -25.18 9.58
N HIS A 142 -32.30 -25.16 9.92
CA HIS A 142 -32.83 -24.27 10.95
C HIS A 142 -32.18 -24.53 12.31
N GLU A 143 -31.86 -25.79 12.58
CA GLU A 143 -31.30 -26.34 13.80
C GLU A 143 -29.83 -25.93 13.93
N VAL A 144 -29.01 -26.22 12.90
CA VAL A 144 -27.58 -25.87 12.87
C VAL A 144 -27.40 -24.35 12.87
N ALA A 145 -28.17 -23.61 12.08
CA ALA A 145 -28.13 -22.15 12.10
C ALA A 145 -28.56 -21.57 13.46
N THR A 146 -29.54 -22.18 14.14
CA THR A 146 -29.97 -21.80 15.50
C THR A 146 -28.91 -22.07 16.56
N VAL A 147 -28.20 -23.21 16.48
CA VAL A 147 -27.11 -23.55 17.41
C VAL A 147 -25.89 -22.64 17.21
N ILE A 148 -25.49 -22.39 15.96
CA ILE A 148 -24.38 -21.47 15.64
C ILE A 148 -24.72 -20.04 16.08
N ALA A 149 -25.96 -19.58 15.88
CA ALA A 149 -26.40 -18.27 16.34
C ALA A 149 -26.43 -18.17 17.88
N HIS A 150 -26.81 -19.23 18.62
CA HIS A 150 -26.70 -19.28 20.08
C HIS A 150 -25.24 -19.25 20.55
N ILE A 151 -24.34 -20.01 19.92
CA ILE A 151 -22.89 -19.95 20.22
C ILE A 151 -22.34 -18.52 20.07
N CYS A 152 -22.81 -17.77 19.06
CA CYS A 152 -22.23 -16.48 18.68
C CYS A 152 -22.91 -15.24 19.26
N THR A 153 -24.01 -15.39 19.98
CA THR A 153 -24.75 -14.26 20.59
C THR A 153 -24.71 -14.28 22.12
N LEU A 154 -25.11 -13.17 22.71
CA LEU A 154 -25.46 -13.03 24.12
C LEU A 154 -26.76 -12.23 24.17
N ASP A 155 -27.73 -12.70 24.96
CA ASP A 155 -29.01 -12.01 25.18
C ASP A 155 -29.70 -11.59 23.86
N LYS A 156 -29.67 -12.51 22.88
CA LYS A 156 -30.19 -12.36 21.50
C LYS A 156 -29.48 -11.31 20.62
N THR A 157 -28.27 -10.84 20.96
CA THR A 157 -27.50 -9.86 20.16
C THR A 157 -26.03 -10.26 19.99
N LEU A 158 -25.27 -9.63 19.07
CA LEU A 158 -23.82 -9.86 18.97
C LEU A 158 -23.06 -9.12 20.11
N PRO A 159 -22.31 -9.83 20.98
CA PRO A 159 -21.58 -9.21 22.08
C PRO A 159 -20.28 -8.56 21.63
N GLN A 160 -20.02 -7.35 22.13
CA GLN A 160 -18.71 -6.68 22.00
C GLN A 160 -17.65 -7.46 22.80
N GLY A 161 -16.94 -8.39 22.15
CA GLY A 161 -15.84 -9.15 22.76
C GLY A 161 -15.72 -10.62 22.34
N ALA A 162 -16.73 -11.19 21.66
CA ALA A 162 -16.60 -12.51 21.03
C ALA A 162 -15.77 -12.42 19.73
N PRO A 163 -14.98 -13.46 19.38
CA PRO A 163 -14.18 -13.48 18.15
C PRO A 163 -15.02 -13.65 16.88
N THR A 164 -16.25 -14.18 16.97
CA THR A 164 -17.16 -14.38 15.83
C THR A 164 -17.90 -13.11 15.41
N SER A 165 -18.24 -12.24 16.36
CA SER A 165 -19.05 -11.04 16.09
C SER A 165 -18.48 -10.11 15.01
N PRO A 166 -17.17 -9.79 14.95
CA PRO A 166 -16.59 -8.93 13.91
C PRO A 166 -16.73 -9.48 12.48
N PHE A 167 -16.72 -10.81 12.34
CA PHE A 167 -16.93 -11.48 11.06
C PHE A 167 -18.42 -11.52 10.72
N LEU A 168 -19.26 -11.97 11.66
CA LEU A 168 -20.71 -12.05 11.48
C LEU A 168 -21.36 -10.69 11.15
N SER A 169 -20.89 -9.60 11.77
CA SER A 169 -21.41 -8.25 11.50
C SER A 169 -21.20 -7.83 10.04
N ASN A 170 -20.06 -8.19 9.44
CA ASN A 170 -19.80 -7.96 8.02
C ASN A 170 -20.64 -8.86 7.10
N LEU A 171 -20.99 -10.08 7.52
CA LEU A 171 -21.91 -10.91 6.75
C LEU A 171 -23.33 -10.33 6.73
N VAL A 172 -23.82 -9.85 7.89
CA VAL A 172 -25.12 -9.18 8.03
C VAL A 172 -25.16 -7.87 7.23
N CYS A 173 -24.05 -7.14 7.13
CA CYS A 173 -23.98 -5.92 6.33
C CYS A 173 -23.85 -6.16 4.81
N ARG A 174 -23.77 -7.40 4.30
CA ARG A 174 -23.56 -7.66 2.85
C ARG A 174 -24.61 -7.02 1.95
N THR A 175 -25.86 -6.91 2.41
CA THR A 175 -26.96 -6.24 1.70
C THR A 175 -26.86 -4.73 1.81
N LEU A 176 -26.66 -4.18 3.01
CA LEU A 176 -26.36 -2.75 3.22
C LEU A 176 -25.20 -2.28 2.32
N ASP A 177 -24.10 -3.04 2.28
CA ASP A 177 -22.94 -2.77 1.41
C ASP A 177 -23.25 -2.89 -0.10
N ARG A 178 -24.36 -3.53 -0.50
CA ARG A 178 -24.83 -3.52 -1.91
C ARG A 178 -25.50 -2.18 -2.17
N ASP A 179 -26.46 -1.82 -1.34
CA ASP A 179 -27.38 -0.72 -1.57
C ASP A 179 -26.68 0.63 -1.42
N LEU A 180 -25.76 0.75 -0.44
CA LEU A 180 -24.90 1.93 -0.28
C LEU A 180 -23.84 2.06 -1.39
N THR A 181 -23.35 0.95 -1.96
CA THR A 181 -22.44 1.00 -3.12
C THR A 181 -23.18 1.46 -4.37
N GLU A 182 -24.42 1.02 -4.57
CA GLU A 182 -25.26 1.41 -5.71
C GLU A 182 -25.75 2.87 -5.60
N LEU A 183 -26.14 3.32 -4.40
CA LEU A 183 -26.39 4.72 -4.10
C LEU A 183 -25.16 5.60 -4.41
N ALA A 184 -23.98 5.21 -3.94
CA ALA A 184 -22.73 5.93 -4.25
C ALA A 184 -22.43 5.96 -5.75
N ARG A 185 -22.69 4.86 -6.48
CA ARG A 185 -22.49 4.76 -7.93
C ARG A 185 -23.37 5.75 -8.69
N ARG A 186 -24.69 5.76 -8.42
CA ARG A 186 -25.65 6.71 -9.03
C ARG A 186 -25.29 8.16 -8.70
N CYS A 187 -24.85 8.42 -7.48
CA CYS A 187 -24.49 9.76 -6.99
C CYS A 187 -23.05 10.20 -7.30
N LEU A 188 -22.30 9.46 -8.15
CA LEU A 188 -20.91 9.73 -8.53
C LEU A 188 -19.92 9.88 -7.35
N ALA A 189 -20.22 9.24 -6.22
CA ALA A 189 -19.42 9.22 -5.01
C ALA A 189 -18.50 7.97 -4.95
N ARG A 190 -17.60 7.93 -3.96
CA ARG A 190 -17.01 6.68 -3.46
C ARG A 190 -17.57 6.36 -2.08
N TYR A 191 -17.81 5.09 -1.80
CA TYR A 191 -18.26 4.55 -0.51
C TYR A 191 -17.21 3.61 0.08
N SER A 192 -17.00 3.66 1.39
CA SER A 192 -16.34 2.62 2.16
C SER A 192 -16.97 2.46 3.55
N ARG A 193 -16.74 1.30 4.18
CA ARG A 193 -17.19 1.01 5.55
C ARG A 193 -16.10 0.32 6.37
N TYR A 194 -15.78 0.91 7.51
CA TYR A 194 -14.90 0.36 8.53
C TYR A 194 -15.71 0.00 9.78
N ALA A 195 -16.29 -1.21 9.77
CA ALA A 195 -17.20 -1.69 10.82
C ALA A 195 -18.46 -0.81 10.93
N ASP A 196 -18.53 0.03 11.95
CA ASP A 196 -19.56 1.03 12.27
C ASP A 196 -19.32 2.40 11.61
N ASP A 197 -18.08 2.76 11.25
CA ASP A 197 -17.76 3.94 10.44
C ASP A 197 -18.15 3.72 8.96
N ILE A 198 -19.11 4.49 8.44
CA ILE A 198 -19.41 4.62 7.00
C ILE A 198 -18.81 5.92 6.48
N THR A 199 -18.26 5.91 5.26
CA THR A 199 -17.71 7.12 4.62
C THR A 199 -18.08 7.21 3.15
N PHE A 200 -18.55 8.40 2.75
CA PHE A 200 -18.69 8.83 1.37
C PHE A 200 -17.68 9.93 1.03
N SER A 201 -17.24 10.00 -0.23
CA SER A 201 -16.45 11.14 -0.73
C SER A 201 -16.89 11.60 -2.11
N PHE A 202 -16.93 12.92 -2.31
CA PHE A 202 -17.45 13.56 -3.52
C PHE A 202 -16.38 14.41 -4.21
N ARG A 203 -16.46 14.47 -5.54
CA ARG A 203 -15.63 15.36 -6.39
C ARG A 203 -16.21 16.76 -6.58
N THR A 204 -17.45 16.98 -6.13
CA THR A 204 -18.17 18.24 -6.25
C THR A 204 -17.50 19.37 -5.46
N ARG A 205 -17.19 20.49 -6.14
CA ARG A 205 -16.54 21.67 -5.51
C ARG A 205 -17.46 22.52 -4.61
N LYS A 206 -18.73 22.67 -4.95
CA LYS A 206 -19.70 23.49 -4.20
C LYS A 206 -20.68 22.61 -3.41
N THR A 207 -20.88 22.89 -2.13
CA THR A 207 -21.75 22.13 -1.21
C THR A 207 -23.19 22.00 -1.73
N ILE A 208 -23.75 23.05 -2.33
CA ILE A 208 -25.10 23.06 -2.95
C ILE A 208 -25.26 22.09 -4.14
N LYS A 209 -24.16 21.53 -4.67
CA LYS A 209 -24.19 20.50 -5.72
C LYS A 209 -23.91 19.09 -5.16
N LEU A 210 -23.99 18.88 -3.85
CA LEU A 210 -23.92 17.55 -3.26
C LEU A 210 -25.19 16.75 -3.58
N PRO A 211 -25.11 15.42 -3.76
CA PRO A 211 -26.27 14.59 -4.03
C PRO A 211 -27.18 14.51 -2.80
N ALA A 212 -28.34 15.18 -2.84
CA ALA A 212 -29.31 15.23 -1.74
C ALA A 212 -29.85 13.85 -1.31
N ALA A 213 -29.71 12.82 -2.14
CA ALA A 213 -29.99 11.43 -1.78
C ALA A 213 -29.02 10.85 -0.74
N ILE A 214 -27.80 11.42 -0.61
CA ILE A 214 -26.77 11.03 0.36
C ILE A 214 -26.64 12.07 1.48
N CYS A 215 -26.46 13.35 1.13
CA CYS A 215 -26.34 14.43 2.11
C CYS A 215 -26.55 15.82 1.48
N SER A 216 -27.03 16.75 2.29
CA SER A 216 -27.08 18.18 2.00
C SER A 216 -26.57 18.99 3.20
N VAL A 217 -26.57 20.31 3.06
CA VAL A 217 -26.37 21.27 4.16
C VAL A 217 -27.56 22.22 4.14
N ASP A 218 -28.06 22.58 5.31
CA ASP A 218 -29.22 23.45 5.50
C ASP A 218 -28.85 24.95 5.51
N SER A 219 -29.79 25.81 5.92
CA SER A 219 -29.63 27.26 6.06
C SER A 219 -28.60 27.66 7.11
N ASP A 220 -28.49 26.88 8.17
CA ASP A 220 -27.71 27.20 9.37
C ASP A 220 -26.27 26.66 9.28
N GLY A 221 -26.03 25.79 8.29
CA GLY A 221 -24.72 25.23 7.96
C GLY A 221 -24.51 23.81 8.49
N ASP A 222 -25.56 23.20 9.04
CA ASP A 222 -25.52 21.86 9.62
C ASP A 222 -25.69 20.74 8.58
N THR A 223 -25.25 19.54 8.95
CA THR A 223 -25.16 18.41 8.01
C THR A 223 -26.44 17.57 8.01
N VAL A 224 -27.21 17.67 6.93
CA VAL A 224 -28.46 16.92 6.76
C VAL A 224 -28.20 15.60 6.01
N ILE A 225 -28.75 14.51 6.53
CA ILE A 225 -28.66 13.17 5.91
C ILE A 225 -29.71 13.06 4.80
N GLY A 226 -29.30 12.57 3.63
CA GLY A 226 -30.21 12.36 2.51
C GLY A 226 -31.29 11.32 2.79
N THR A 227 -32.50 11.54 2.30
CA THR A 227 -33.68 10.71 2.62
C THR A 227 -33.53 9.26 2.14
N GLU A 228 -33.00 9.05 0.92
CA GLU A 228 -32.75 7.71 0.38
C GLU A 228 -31.68 6.94 1.18
N LEU A 229 -30.60 7.63 1.59
CA LEU A 229 -29.58 7.06 2.47
C LEU A 229 -30.12 6.68 3.85
N HIS A 230 -30.93 7.57 4.44
CA HIS A 230 -31.59 7.32 5.72
C HIS A 230 -32.53 6.11 5.63
N ASP A 231 -33.36 6.04 4.57
CA ASP A 231 -34.26 4.90 4.33
C ASP A 231 -33.49 3.57 4.21
N ILE A 232 -32.42 3.53 3.41
CA ILE A 232 -31.58 2.33 3.29
C ILE A 232 -31.00 1.91 4.65
N ILE A 233 -30.40 2.83 5.43
CA ILE A 233 -29.76 2.46 6.70
C ILE A 233 -30.80 2.06 7.77
N VAL A 234 -31.88 2.83 7.91
CA VAL A 234 -32.81 2.75 9.04
C VAL A 234 -34.02 1.87 8.73
N ASN A 235 -34.69 2.09 7.60
CA ASN A 235 -35.93 1.40 7.26
C ASN A 235 -35.66 0.04 6.61
N GLN A 236 -34.68 -0.06 5.70
CA GLN A 236 -34.38 -1.31 4.98
C GLN A 236 -33.42 -2.23 5.76
N HIS A 237 -32.36 -1.69 6.37
CA HIS A 237 -31.34 -2.47 7.07
C HIS A 237 -31.36 -2.35 8.60
N HIS A 238 -32.35 -1.66 9.18
CA HIS A 238 -32.62 -1.62 10.62
C HIS A 238 -31.38 -1.32 11.49
N PHE A 239 -30.60 -0.31 11.09
CA PHE A 239 -29.57 0.31 11.94
C PHE A 239 -30.03 1.69 12.39
N LYS A 240 -29.38 2.25 13.41
CA LYS A 240 -29.56 3.65 13.84
C LYS A 240 -28.33 4.46 13.47
N ILE A 241 -28.51 5.71 13.08
CA ILE A 241 -27.42 6.63 12.75
C ILE A 241 -27.12 7.53 13.96
N ASN A 242 -25.84 7.67 14.31
CA ASN A 242 -25.42 8.57 15.37
C ASN A 242 -25.26 10.01 14.84
N SER A 243 -26.32 10.82 14.93
CA SER A 243 -26.30 12.21 14.44
C SER A 243 -25.14 13.04 15.01
N ALA A 244 -24.79 12.84 16.29
CA ALA A 244 -23.72 13.58 16.97
C ALA A 244 -22.27 13.26 16.50
N LYS A 245 -22.08 12.23 15.67
CA LYS A 245 -20.79 11.89 15.02
C LYS A 245 -20.83 12.02 13.50
N THR A 246 -22.03 12.03 12.92
CA THR A 246 -22.26 12.27 11.50
C THR A 246 -21.79 13.67 11.16
N ARG A 247 -21.02 13.81 10.08
CA ARG A 247 -20.34 15.07 9.73
C ARG A 247 -20.01 15.16 8.25
N LEU A 248 -20.14 16.35 7.70
CA LEU A 248 -19.56 16.75 6.42
C LEU A 248 -18.27 17.56 6.67
N CYS A 249 -17.20 17.23 5.95
CA CYS A 249 -15.96 17.99 5.95
C CYS A 249 -15.60 18.38 4.51
N ASP A 250 -15.43 19.67 4.24
CA ASP A 250 -14.85 20.16 2.99
C ASP A 250 -13.31 20.06 3.02
N ARG A 251 -12.69 20.29 1.86
CA ARG A 251 -11.24 20.21 1.64
C ARG A 251 -10.40 21.37 2.18
N ASN A 252 -11.00 22.53 2.41
CA ASN A 252 -10.32 23.67 3.04
C ASN A 252 -10.17 23.41 4.56
N ARG A 253 -11.09 22.64 5.12
CA ARG A 253 -11.00 22.04 6.46
C ARG A 253 -10.23 20.71 6.45
N ARG A 254 -9.94 20.17 7.64
CA ARG A 254 -9.32 18.86 7.82
C ARG A 254 -10.29 17.75 7.43
N MET A 255 -10.00 17.03 6.35
CA MET A 255 -10.74 15.84 5.94
C MET A 255 -10.19 14.60 6.67
N GLU A 256 -11.03 13.86 7.40
CA GLU A 256 -10.60 12.75 8.26
C GLU A 256 -11.44 11.47 8.09
N VAL A 257 -10.76 10.36 7.81
CA VAL A 257 -11.36 9.02 7.66
C VAL A 257 -10.69 8.07 8.66
N THR A 258 -11.49 7.43 9.52
CA THR A 258 -11.00 6.44 10.51
C THR A 258 -9.82 6.91 11.38
N GLY A 259 -9.73 8.20 11.68
CA GLY A 259 -8.65 8.82 12.47
C GLY A 259 -7.41 9.29 11.70
N LEU A 260 -7.40 9.15 10.36
CA LEU A 260 -6.33 9.61 9.47
C LEU A 260 -6.78 10.82 8.64
N THR A 261 -5.90 11.83 8.52
CA THR A 261 -6.15 13.00 7.66
C THR A 261 -5.84 12.67 6.21
N ILE A 262 -6.66 13.10 5.26
CA ILE A 262 -6.57 12.71 3.83
C ILE A 262 -6.58 13.87 2.83
N ASN A 263 -6.21 15.10 3.25
CA ASN A 263 -6.22 16.28 2.37
C ASN A 263 -5.21 16.22 1.20
N GLN A 264 -4.18 15.38 1.29
CA GLN A 264 -3.15 15.17 0.25
C GLN A 264 -2.86 13.67 0.09
N PHE A 265 -2.33 13.07 1.16
CA PHE A 265 -2.09 11.63 1.33
C PHE A 265 -2.58 11.21 2.73
N PRO A 266 -2.83 9.92 3.01
CA PRO A 266 -3.23 9.45 4.33
C PRO A 266 -2.12 9.71 5.36
N ASN A 267 -2.42 10.48 6.39
CA ASN A 267 -1.42 10.93 7.36
C ASN A 267 -1.97 10.89 8.80
N VAL A 268 -1.06 10.81 9.77
CA VAL A 268 -1.39 10.92 11.19
C VAL A 268 -1.59 12.38 11.59
N PRO A 269 -2.42 12.68 12.61
CA PRO A 269 -2.55 14.05 13.13
C PRO A 269 -1.19 14.57 13.63
N ARG A 270 -0.84 15.83 13.37
CA ARG A 270 0.47 16.40 13.71
C ARG A 270 0.86 16.20 15.19
N VAL A 271 -0.09 16.35 16.12
CA VAL A 271 0.05 16.07 17.56
C VAL A 271 0.50 14.64 17.88
N PHE A 272 0.25 13.65 17.02
CA PHE A 272 0.77 12.28 17.18
C PHE A 272 2.30 12.25 17.02
N ILE A 273 2.82 12.94 15.99
CA ILE A 273 4.26 13.05 15.69
C ILE A 273 4.96 13.85 16.79
N ASP A 274 4.39 14.98 17.21
CA ASP A 274 5.02 15.81 18.26
C ASP A 274 5.03 15.10 19.63
N ARG A 275 4.00 14.30 19.95
CA ARG A 275 4.00 13.40 21.13
C ARG A 275 5.02 12.25 21.04
N ILE A 276 5.51 11.88 19.84
CA ILE A 276 6.65 10.96 19.68
C ILE A 276 7.96 11.73 19.87
N ARG A 277 8.13 12.86 19.17
CA ARG A 277 9.37 13.65 19.22
C ARG A 277 9.71 14.12 20.63
N GLY A 278 8.74 14.67 21.37
CA GLY A 278 8.97 15.11 22.75
C GLY A 278 9.30 13.96 23.72
N ALA A 279 8.80 12.76 23.45
CA ALA A 279 9.11 11.56 24.23
C ALA A 279 10.49 10.97 23.91
N LEU A 280 10.96 11.10 22.66
CA LEU A 280 12.33 10.78 22.28
C LEU A 280 13.33 11.79 22.84
N ILE A 281 13.05 13.10 22.73
CA ILE A 281 13.90 14.16 23.34
C ILE A 281 14.06 13.91 24.85
N ALA A 282 12.98 13.60 25.57
CA ALA A 282 13.07 13.32 27.02
C ALA A 282 13.96 12.11 27.36
N TRP A 283 14.00 11.09 26.49
CA TRP A 283 14.91 9.94 26.65
C TRP A 283 16.34 10.34 26.31
N GLU A 284 16.56 10.98 25.15
CA GLU A 284 17.87 11.42 24.67
C GLU A 284 18.56 12.39 25.65
N SER A 285 17.81 13.32 26.27
CA SER A 285 18.36 14.35 27.17
C SER A 285 18.49 13.94 28.64
N HIS A 286 17.78 12.90 29.10
CA HIS A 286 17.73 12.54 30.53
C HIS A 286 17.91 11.03 30.82
N GLY A 287 18.15 10.22 29.79
CA GLY A 287 18.22 8.76 29.89
C GLY A 287 16.85 8.09 30.04
N TYR A 288 16.81 6.77 29.77
CA TYR A 288 15.54 6.03 29.77
C TYR A 288 14.83 6.04 31.12
N ALA A 289 15.56 5.89 32.23
CA ALA A 289 14.98 5.75 33.57
C ALA A 289 14.16 6.99 33.99
N ALA A 290 14.73 8.19 33.81
CA ALA A 290 14.04 9.45 34.10
C ALA A 290 12.84 9.66 33.18
N ALA A 291 13.00 9.42 31.87
CA ALA A 291 11.93 9.55 30.89
C ALA A 291 10.76 8.59 31.17
N ASN A 292 11.05 7.34 31.55
CA ASN A 292 10.03 6.33 31.90
C ASN A 292 9.34 6.65 33.25
N LYS A 293 10.06 7.26 34.22
CA LYS A 293 9.47 7.75 35.47
C LYS A 293 8.44 8.86 35.23
N VAL A 294 8.84 9.94 34.54
CA VAL A 294 7.95 11.07 34.21
C VAL A 294 6.77 10.63 33.34
N TRP A 295 6.99 9.64 32.46
CA TRP A 295 5.94 8.97 31.71
C TRP A 295 4.92 8.28 32.62
N ASN A 296 5.35 7.44 33.57
CA ASN A 296 4.48 6.74 34.51
C ASN A 296 3.65 7.71 35.39
N GLU A 297 4.28 8.79 35.88
CA GLU A 297 3.64 9.83 36.69
C GLU A 297 2.54 10.57 35.91
N ARG A 298 2.88 11.11 34.74
CA ARG A 298 1.96 11.84 33.83
C ARG A 298 0.70 11.03 33.49
N VAL A 299 0.82 9.71 33.48
CA VAL A 299 -0.20 8.76 33.05
C VAL A 299 -1.10 8.33 34.19
N THR A 300 -0.50 8.10 35.36
CA THR A 300 -1.23 7.86 36.60
C THR A 300 -2.10 9.08 36.92
N ALA A 301 -1.55 10.29 36.82
CA ALA A 301 -2.32 11.54 36.93
C ALA A 301 -3.41 11.68 35.84
N ALA A 302 -3.11 11.34 34.59
CA ALA A 302 -4.10 11.40 33.50
C ALA A 302 -5.17 10.29 33.54
N ARG A 303 -5.11 9.33 34.48
CA ARG A 303 -6.05 8.21 34.57
C ARG A 303 -7.49 8.68 34.85
N SER A 304 -7.65 9.62 35.78
CA SER A 304 -8.93 10.22 36.18
C SER A 304 -9.38 11.38 35.28
N GLY A 305 -8.45 12.15 34.71
CA GLY A 305 -8.76 13.35 33.93
C GLY A 305 -9.54 13.13 32.62
N ALA A 306 -9.87 14.22 31.93
CA ALA A 306 -10.60 14.20 30.65
C ALA A 306 -9.85 13.39 29.56
N TYR A 307 -10.58 12.62 28.74
CA TYR A 307 -10.03 11.67 27.76
C TYR A 307 -9.00 12.28 26.80
N GLU A 308 -9.19 13.54 26.40
CA GLU A 308 -8.34 14.20 25.40
C GLU A 308 -7.00 14.68 25.96
N LYS A 309 -6.98 15.00 27.25
CA LYS A 309 -5.77 15.32 28.02
C LYS A 309 -4.89 14.08 28.27
N LYS A 310 -5.40 12.86 28.02
CA LYS A 310 -4.64 11.62 28.23
C LYS A 310 -3.49 11.50 27.20
N PRO A 311 -2.26 11.16 27.63
CA PRO A 311 -1.10 11.07 26.73
C PRO A 311 -1.26 9.97 25.66
N TRP A 312 -2.06 8.95 25.94
CA TRP A 312 -2.65 8.05 24.94
C TRP A 312 -4.11 7.71 25.28
N LYS A 313 -4.82 7.20 24.27
CA LYS A 313 -6.29 7.08 24.23
C LYS A 313 -6.85 5.66 24.46
N ARG A 314 -6.00 4.66 24.67
CA ARG A 314 -6.40 3.27 24.99
C ARG A 314 -6.16 2.94 26.46
N GLN A 315 -7.17 2.39 27.14
CA GLN A 315 -7.04 1.87 28.50
C GLN A 315 -6.34 0.50 28.48
N THR A 316 -5.45 0.24 29.46
CA THR A 316 -4.81 -1.08 29.63
C THR A 316 -5.71 -2.00 30.44
N ARG A 317 -6.03 -3.18 29.91
CA ARG A 317 -6.82 -4.22 30.62
C ARG A 317 -6.23 -4.57 31.99
N ARG A 318 -4.90 -4.57 32.11
CA ARG A 318 -4.18 -4.89 33.36
C ARG A 318 -4.09 -3.72 34.34
N GLY A 319 -4.59 -2.52 34.00
CA GLY A 319 -4.47 -1.32 34.82
C GLY A 319 -3.05 -0.75 35.00
N GLN A 320 -2.01 -1.51 34.65
CA GLN A 320 -0.60 -1.11 34.64
C GLN A 320 -0.30 -0.10 33.53
N VAL A 321 0.69 0.77 33.75
CA VAL A 321 1.26 1.64 32.73
C VAL A 321 2.20 0.82 31.83
N PRO A 322 2.08 0.89 30.49
CA PRO A 322 3.04 0.30 29.58
C PRO A 322 4.28 1.19 29.47
N ASP A 323 5.46 0.55 29.53
CA ASP A 323 6.77 1.19 29.34
C ASP A 323 6.82 2.16 28.15
N LEU A 324 7.56 3.26 28.35
CA LEU A 324 7.82 4.27 27.33
C LEU A 324 8.43 3.67 26.05
N LYS A 325 9.40 2.74 26.17
CA LYS A 325 10.03 2.07 25.01
C LYS A 325 9.00 1.34 24.13
N ASN A 326 8.09 0.60 24.76
CA ASN A 326 7.08 -0.19 24.05
C ASN A 326 6.03 0.69 23.36
N VAL A 327 5.67 1.83 23.96
CA VAL A 327 4.73 2.77 23.35
C VAL A 327 5.37 3.64 22.27
N LEU A 328 6.66 3.98 22.38
CA LEU A 328 7.41 4.60 21.28
C LEU A 328 7.51 3.65 20.09
N TRP A 329 7.97 2.41 20.31
CA TRP A 329 8.09 1.37 19.29
C TRP A 329 6.76 1.13 18.55
N GLY A 330 5.67 0.89 19.29
CA GLY A 330 4.35 0.67 18.70
C GLY A 330 3.77 1.89 17.96
N LYS A 331 4.06 3.12 18.42
CA LYS A 331 3.67 4.35 17.71
C LYS A 331 4.49 4.58 16.44
N LEU A 332 5.77 4.24 16.45
CA LEU A 332 6.64 4.39 15.30
C LEU A 332 6.33 3.34 14.22
N LEU A 333 6.02 2.09 14.60
CA LEU A 333 5.49 1.10 13.65
C LEU A 333 4.14 1.53 13.06
N TYR A 334 3.26 2.17 13.84
CA TYR A 334 2.02 2.76 13.33
C TYR A 334 2.30 3.95 12.38
N LEU A 335 3.33 4.76 12.65
CA LEU A 335 3.77 5.84 11.76
C LEU A 335 4.26 5.27 10.42
N ARG A 336 5.11 4.23 10.44
CA ARG A 336 5.57 3.47 9.26
C ARG A 336 4.39 2.92 8.47
N MET A 337 3.43 2.30 9.17
CA MET A 337 2.23 1.75 8.54
C MET A 337 1.46 2.83 7.77
N VAL A 338 1.24 4.01 8.36
CA VAL A 338 0.43 5.08 7.75
C VAL A 338 1.16 5.85 6.65
N ARG A 339 2.44 6.22 6.86
CA ARG A 339 3.17 7.16 6.00
C ARG A 339 4.06 6.51 4.95
N GLY A 340 4.45 5.24 5.12
CA GLY A 340 5.42 4.56 4.26
C GLY A 340 6.61 3.99 5.05
N LYS A 341 7.36 3.09 4.42
CA LYS A 341 8.56 2.48 5.02
C LYS A 341 9.77 3.44 5.01
N ASP A 342 9.80 4.24 3.95
CA ASP A 342 10.82 5.16 3.46
C ASP A 342 10.54 6.63 3.83
N ASP A 343 9.38 6.93 4.43
CA ASP A 343 9.00 8.27 4.87
C ASP A 343 10.05 8.93 5.78
N LEU A 344 10.49 10.13 5.40
CA LEU A 344 11.55 10.89 6.08
C LEU A 344 11.22 11.24 7.56
N ILE A 345 9.94 11.33 7.93
CA ILE A 345 9.55 11.55 9.33
C ILE A 345 9.66 10.24 10.12
N TYR A 346 9.22 9.12 9.54
CA TYR A 346 9.40 7.81 10.15
C TYR A 346 10.88 7.43 10.30
N THR A 347 11.65 7.42 9.20
CA THR A 347 13.05 6.94 9.21
C THR A 347 13.90 7.73 10.21
N ARG A 348 13.83 9.07 10.19
CA ARG A 348 14.56 9.95 11.12
C ARG A 348 14.19 9.75 12.60
N LEU A 349 12.91 9.46 12.91
CA LEU A 349 12.49 9.17 14.31
C LEU A 349 12.81 7.73 14.73
N ALA A 350 12.83 6.79 13.78
CA ALA A 350 13.17 5.38 14.02
C ALA A 350 14.68 5.16 14.17
N GLU A 351 15.52 5.86 13.40
CA GLU A 351 16.98 5.95 13.65
C GLU A 351 17.25 6.48 15.05
N ARG A 352 16.66 7.63 15.43
CA ARG A 352 16.80 8.21 16.79
C ARG A 352 16.40 7.25 17.90
N TYR A 353 15.28 6.57 17.76
CA TYR A 353 14.86 5.51 18.70
C TYR A 353 15.90 4.37 18.75
N ASN A 354 16.40 3.90 17.60
CA ASN A 354 17.40 2.83 17.55
C ASN A 354 18.74 3.23 18.20
N SER A 355 19.18 4.48 18.01
CA SER A 355 20.38 5.03 18.67
C SER A 355 20.17 5.20 20.17
N ALA A 356 19.02 5.72 20.61
CA ALA A 356 18.69 5.82 22.03
C ALA A 356 18.63 4.43 22.71
N VAL A 357 18.11 3.42 22.02
CA VAL A 357 18.14 2.01 22.47
C VAL A 357 19.58 1.49 22.59
N LEU A 358 20.44 1.74 21.60
CA LEU A 358 21.85 1.32 21.63
C LEU A 358 22.64 1.98 22.76
N ILE A 359 22.53 3.31 22.90
CA ILE A 359 23.19 4.06 23.96
C ILE A 359 22.73 3.58 25.34
N THR A 360 21.42 3.34 25.52
CA THR A 360 20.90 2.84 26.80
C THR A 360 21.35 1.39 27.08
N ALA A 361 21.39 0.53 26.05
CA ALA A 361 21.88 -0.85 26.19
C ALA A 361 23.37 -0.92 26.54
N ALA A 362 24.19 0.03 26.07
CA ALA A 362 25.60 0.13 26.46
C ALA A 362 25.80 0.47 27.95
N THR A 363 24.78 1.03 28.62
CA THR A 363 24.86 1.41 30.05
C THR A 363 24.38 0.33 31.03
N GLY A 364 23.98 -0.86 30.57
CA GLY A 364 23.60 -1.97 31.44
C GLY A 364 22.56 -2.92 30.84
N THR A 365 21.75 -3.55 31.68
CA THR A 365 20.79 -4.62 31.31
C THR A 365 19.53 -4.14 30.55
N PHE A 366 19.61 -3.01 29.83
CA PHE A 366 18.49 -2.46 29.09
C PHE A 366 18.26 -3.19 27.76
N THR A 367 17.12 -3.87 27.64
CA THR A 367 16.68 -4.50 26.39
C THR A 367 15.42 -3.82 25.82
N ALA A 368 15.45 -3.51 24.52
CA ALA A 368 14.31 -3.07 23.74
C ALA A 368 14.43 -3.56 22.28
N PRO A 369 13.32 -3.89 21.60
CA PRO A 369 13.36 -4.18 20.17
C PRO A 369 13.71 -2.91 19.37
N LYS A 370 14.58 -3.05 18.37
CA LYS A 370 14.83 -2.02 17.35
C LYS A 370 13.63 -1.88 16.40
N LEU A 371 13.63 -0.82 15.61
CA LEU A 371 12.70 -0.56 14.51
C LEU A 371 13.34 -0.85 13.15
N PRO A 372 12.59 -1.36 12.16
CA PRO A 372 13.06 -1.51 10.80
C PRO A 372 13.15 -0.14 10.12
N VAL A 373 14.36 0.24 9.70
CA VAL A 373 14.65 1.51 9.02
C VAL A 373 15.13 1.19 7.62
N GLU A 374 14.51 1.81 6.62
CA GLU A 374 15.03 1.78 5.25
C GLU A 374 16.19 2.81 5.15
N PRO A 375 17.33 2.45 4.56
CA PRO A 375 18.49 3.34 4.41
C PRO A 375 18.27 4.34 3.26
N VAL A 376 17.29 5.23 3.39
CA VAL A 376 16.97 6.24 2.36
C VAL A 376 17.86 7.47 2.52
N VAL A 377 18.21 8.10 1.40
CA VAL A 377 18.77 9.46 1.37
C VAL A 377 17.73 10.49 1.82
N ARG A 378 18.17 11.58 2.48
CA ARG A 378 17.28 12.64 2.99
C ARG A 378 17.92 14.04 3.16
N ASP A 379 19.23 14.13 2.97
CA ASP A 379 20.06 15.31 3.22
C ASP A 379 21.41 15.19 2.46
N LYS A 380 22.17 16.29 2.34
CA LYS A 380 23.45 16.32 1.60
C LYS A 380 24.53 15.38 2.15
N GLU A 381 24.40 14.95 3.40
CA GLU A 381 25.32 14.00 4.04
C GLU A 381 24.99 12.58 3.60
N THR A 382 23.75 12.14 3.84
CA THR A 382 23.26 10.80 3.44
C THR A 382 23.26 10.57 1.92
N ALA A 383 23.27 11.61 1.09
CA ALA A 383 23.43 11.48 -0.36
C ALA A 383 24.80 10.87 -0.74
N ARG A 384 25.84 11.12 0.07
CA ARG A 384 27.20 10.57 -0.13
C ARG A 384 27.30 9.08 0.21
N ASP A 385 26.28 8.53 0.88
CA ASP A 385 26.13 7.08 1.10
C ASP A 385 25.47 6.38 -0.11
N ALA A 386 25.02 7.13 -1.13
CA ALA A 386 24.20 6.64 -2.24
C ALA A 386 24.70 7.05 -3.64
N CYS A 387 25.53 8.08 -3.75
CA CYS A 387 26.25 8.44 -4.98
C CYS A 387 27.68 7.89 -4.95
N PHE A 388 28.13 7.39 -6.10
CA PHE A 388 29.44 6.78 -6.30
C PHE A 388 30.05 7.30 -7.61
N VAL A 389 31.37 7.36 -7.69
CA VAL A 389 32.07 7.50 -8.99
C VAL A 389 32.06 6.14 -9.66
N VAL A 390 31.65 6.08 -10.92
CA VAL A 390 31.94 4.96 -11.82
C VAL A 390 33.29 5.24 -12.46
N GLU A 391 34.20 4.28 -12.44
CA GLU A 391 35.50 4.36 -13.08
C GLU A 391 35.75 3.00 -13.75
N TRP A 392 36.09 2.99 -15.04
CA TRP A 392 36.50 1.76 -15.72
C TRP A 392 37.76 1.95 -16.56
N MET A 393 38.51 0.86 -16.68
CA MET A 393 39.69 0.73 -17.52
C MET A 393 39.81 -0.70 -18.07
N GLY A 394 40.62 -0.86 -19.10
CA GLY A 394 41.05 -2.15 -19.65
C GLY A 394 42.09 -1.89 -20.75
N ASP A 395 42.81 -2.93 -21.15
CA ASP A 395 43.81 -2.83 -22.21
C ASP A 395 43.14 -3.11 -23.56
N TYR A 396 43.19 -2.17 -24.49
CA TYR A 396 42.52 -2.25 -25.81
C TYR A 396 43.54 -2.54 -26.90
N ASP A 397 43.33 -3.59 -27.69
CA ASP A 397 44.20 -3.98 -28.80
C ASP A 397 43.37 -4.43 -30.02
N GLU A 398 42.95 -3.48 -30.85
CA GLU A 398 42.27 -3.77 -32.12
C GLU A 398 43.27 -3.80 -33.29
N PRO A 399 43.32 -4.90 -34.08
CA PRO A 399 44.24 -5.05 -35.21
C PRO A 399 44.12 -3.95 -36.26
N GLY A 400 45.07 -3.01 -36.24
CA GLY A 400 45.18 -1.90 -37.19
C GLY A 400 44.81 -0.52 -36.62
N VAL A 401 44.25 -0.46 -35.41
CA VAL A 401 44.00 0.80 -34.68
C VAL A 401 45.16 1.11 -33.74
N GLY A 402 45.69 0.08 -33.06
CA GLY A 402 46.80 0.18 -32.11
C GLY A 402 46.35 -0.04 -30.66
N THR A 403 47.35 -0.11 -29.77
CA THR A 403 47.11 -0.42 -28.36
C THR A 403 46.88 0.85 -27.54
N GLU A 404 45.74 0.95 -26.86
CA GLU A 404 45.39 2.05 -25.95
C GLU A 404 44.90 1.52 -24.60
N VAL A 405 44.94 2.33 -23.54
CA VAL A 405 44.35 2.01 -22.23
C VAL A 405 43.24 3.04 -21.95
N PRO A 406 42.03 2.85 -22.51
CA PRO A 406 40.91 3.75 -22.26
C PRO A 406 40.56 3.78 -20.77
N ILE A 407 40.34 5.00 -20.25
CA ILE A 407 39.84 5.23 -18.89
C ILE A 407 38.64 6.16 -19.00
N SER A 408 37.47 5.68 -18.60
CA SER A 408 36.22 6.49 -18.59
C SER A 408 35.63 6.56 -17.19
N GLN A 409 34.86 7.62 -16.95
CA GLN A 409 34.39 7.98 -15.60
C GLN A 409 33.07 8.76 -15.61
N GLY A 410 32.27 8.57 -14.57
CA GLY A 410 31.00 9.26 -14.38
C GLY A 410 30.46 9.14 -12.96
N THR A 411 29.22 9.56 -12.75
CA THR A 411 28.49 9.34 -11.49
C THR A 411 27.50 8.18 -11.67
N ALA A 412 27.36 7.35 -10.64
CA ALA A 412 26.21 6.48 -10.46
C ALA A 412 25.52 6.77 -9.13
N PHE A 413 24.23 6.45 -9.04
CA PHE A 413 23.47 6.53 -7.78
C PHE A 413 22.57 5.32 -7.56
N VAL A 414 22.48 4.88 -6.30
CA VAL A 414 21.62 3.78 -5.89
C VAL A 414 20.16 4.27 -5.84
N TYR A 415 19.26 3.63 -6.57
CA TYR A 415 17.89 4.11 -6.79
C TYR A 415 16.84 3.02 -6.53
N ARG A 416 15.70 3.41 -5.92
CA ARG A 416 14.56 2.56 -5.49
C ARG A 416 14.86 1.51 -4.41
N GLU A 417 16.00 0.82 -4.47
CA GLU A 417 16.39 -0.27 -3.59
C GLU A 417 17.93 -0.42 -3.51
N LEU A 418 18.41 -1.22 -2.56
CA LEU A 418 19.85 -1.46 -2.38
C LEU A 418 20.43 -2.30 -3.53
N ASN A 419 21.68 -2.02 -3.87
CA ASN A 419 22.46 -2.65 -4.94
C ASN A 419 21.88 -2.52 -6.36
N LEU A 420 21.03 -1.51 -6.60
CA LEU A 420 20.55 -1.13 -7.92
C LEU A 420 21.03 0.29 -8.24
N LEU A 421 22.13 0.40 -8.99
CA LEU A 421 22.71 1.69 -9.37
C LEU A 421 22.30 2.10 -10.77
N VAL A 422 21.97 3.38 -10.93
CA VAL A 422 21.63 4.03 -12.20
C VAL A 422 22.80 4.91 -12.64
N THR A 423 23.13 4.87 -13.94
CA THR A 423 24.09 5.76 -14.61
C THR A 423 23.76 5.89 -16.11
N CYS A 424 24.53 6.70 -16.84
CA CYS A 424 24.42 6.85 -18.29
C CYS A 424 25.03 5.66 -19.05
N ASN A 425 24.57 5.39 -20.28
CA ASN A 425 25.23 4.39 -21.13
C ASN A 425 26.63 4.87 -21.55
N HIS A 426 26.77 6.16 -21.85
CA HIS A 426 28.05 6.73 -22.30
C HIS A 426 29.14 6.80 -21.21
N VAL A 427 28.85 6.43 -19.97
CA VAL A 427 29.86 6.25 -18.91
C VAL A 427 30.56 4.88 -19.06
N LEU A 428 29.96 3.94 -19.80
CA LEU A 428 30.55 2.66 -20.22
C LEU A 428 31.20 2.73 -21.61
N GLU A 429 31.23 3.94 -22.20
CA GLU A 429 31.87 4.26 -23.47
C GLU A 429 33.12 5.14 -23.22
N TRP A 430 34.05 5.13 -24.16
CA TRP A 430 35.18 6.04 -24.22
C TRP A 430 35.37 6.56 -25.65
N GLN A 431 35.79 7.81 -25.79
CA GLN A 431 36.03 8.47 -27.08
C GLN A 431 37.33 9.28 -26.98
N ASN A 432 38.25 9.11 -27.93
CA ASN A 432 39.49 9.88 -27.96
C ASN A 432 39.26 11.31 -28.49
N GLY A 433 39.99 12.28 -27.95
CA GLY A 433 39.64 13.70 -27.99
C GLY A 433 40.68 14.63 -28.63
N GLU A 434 41.36 14.20 -29.69
CA GLU A 434 42.27 15.05 -30.48
C GLU A 434 41.92 15.01 -31.99
N GLU A 435 41.97 16.17 -32.65
CA GLU A 435 41.59 16.30 -34.06
C GLU A 435 42.60 15.58 -34.99
N GLY A 436 42.10 14.66 -35.81
CA GLY A 436 42.82 14.13 -36.98
C GLY A 436 43.29 12.68 -36.92
N LYS A 437 43.01 11.93 -35.85
CA LYS A 437 43.21 10.47 -35.81
C LYS A 437 41.97 9.72 -35.31
N PHE A 438 41.78 8.55 -35.91
CA PHE A 438 40.73 7.54 -35.74
C PHE A 438 39.78 7.72 -34.53
N LEU A 439 38.54 8.18 -34.80
CA LEU A 439 37.46 8.27 -33.81
C LEU A 439 36.85 6.87 -33.54
N ALA A 440 37.61 6.01 -32.85
CA ALA A 440 37.04 4.82 -32.23
C ALA A 440 36.25 5.21 -30.98
N GLN A 441 34.96 4.85 -30.95
CA GLN A 441 34.21 4.78 -29.70
C GLN A 441 34.46 3.40 -29.08
N ILE A 442 35.29 3.33 -28.04
CA ILE A 442 35.61 2.08 -27.36
C ILE A 442 34.53 1.81 -26.31
N ASP A 443 33.85 0.67 -26.43
CA ASP A 443 32.86 0.21 -25.48
C ASP A 443 33.47 -0.75 -24.44
N TYR A 444 33.06 -0.66 -23.17
CA TYR A 444 33.51 -1.58 -22.13
C TYR A 444 33.27 -3.07 -22.47
N GLU A 445 32.22 -3.40 -23.21
CA GLU A 445 31.88 -4.78 -23.59
C GLU A 445 32.56 -5.22 -24.91
N SER A 446 33.39 -4.37 -25.53
CA SER A 446 34.15 -4.67 -26.76
C SER A 446 34.98 -5.97 -26.66
N PRO A 447 35.04 -6.79 -27.72
CA PRO A 447 35.84 -8.02 -27.76
C PRO A 447 37.35 -7.76 -27.84
N PHE A 448 37.78 -6.54 -28.20
CA PHE A 448 39.19 -6.14 -28.30
C PHE A 448 39.76 -5.53 -27.00
N LEU A 449 38.97 -5.51 -25.93
CA LEU A 449 39.36 -5.00 -24.62
C LEU A 449 39.64 -6.19 -23.67
N SER A 450 40.83 -6.30 -23.12
CA SER A 450 41.21 -7.28 -22.09
C SER A 450 41.33 -6.63 -20.70
N ASP A 451 41.59 -7.46 -19.68
CA ASP A 451 41.95 -7.07 -18.30
C ASP A 451 41.02 -6.00 -17.66
N LYS A 452 39.73 -6.10 -18.02
CA LYS A 452 38.68 -5.15 -17.71
C LYS A 452 38.47 -5.00 -16.20
N ALA A 453 38.49 -3.76 -15.73
CA ALA A 453 38.12 -3.39 -14.37
C ALA A 453 37.01 -2.34 -14.39
N LEU A 454 35.86 -2.64 -13.79
CA LEU A 454 34.77 -1.70 -13.54
C LEU A 454 34.61 -1.53 -12.03
N LYS A 455 34.88 -0.31 -11.53
CA LYS A 455 34.86 0.02 -10.11
C LYS A 455 33.78 1.04 -9.78
N LEU A 456 33.16 0.86 -8.62
CA LEU A 456 32.37 1.89 -7.93
C LEU A 456 33.19 2.44 -6.77
N ILE A 457 33.42 3.75 -6.73
CA ILE A 457 34.28 4.42 -5.75
C ILE A 457 33.43 5.35 -4.88
N GLN A 458 33.64 5.33 -3.56
CA GLN A 458 33.06 6.28 -2.61
C GLN A 458 34.16 7.22 -2.07
N PRO A 459 34.30 8.45 -2.60
CA PRO A 459 35.43 9.31 -2.26
C PRO A 459 35.54 9.67 -0.77
N GLY A 460 34.39 9.88 -0.13
CA GLY A 460 34.32 10.26 1.30
C GLY A 460 34.86 9.21 2.27
N THR A 461 34.95 7.94 1.86
CA THR A 461 35.54 6.85 2.66
C THR A 461 36.87 6.35 2.10
N LYS A 462 37.32 6.85 0.94
CA LYS A 462 38.48 6.35 0.18
C LYS A 462 38.44 4.84 -0.05
N LYS A 463 37.29 4.34 -0.49
CA LYS A 463 37.06 2.92 -0.81
C LYS A 463 36.51 2.76 -2.21
N SER A 464 36.85 1.64 -2.83
CA SER A 464 36.32 1.17 -4.11
C SER A 464 35.86 -0.28 -3.98
N TRP A 465 34.94 -0.66 -4.86
CA TRP A 465 34.35 -2.01 -4.94
C TRP A 465 34.22 -2.40 -6.41
N ASP A 466 34.34 -3.69 -6.67
CA ASP A 466 34.06 -4.27 -7.99
C ASP A 466 32.57 -4.21 -8.30
N ALA A 467 32.27 -3.93 -9.57
CA ALA A 467 30.93 -3.72 -10.05
C ALA A 467 30.70 -4.39 -11.41
N LYS A 468 29.44 -4.72 -11.68
CA LYS A 468 28.98 -5.39 -12.89
C LYS A 468 27.83 -4.64 -13.53
N ILE A 469 27.76 -4.76 -14.86
CA ILE A 469 26.63 -4.30 -15.66
C ILE A 469 25.46 -5.26 -15.46
N LEU A 470 24.26 -4.71 -15.28
CA LEU A 470 23.00 -5.45 -15.17
C LEU A 470 22.14 -5.32 -16.43
N TYR A 471 22.14 -4.13 -17.04
CA TYR A 471 21.33 -3.76 -18.19
C TYR A 471 21.85 -2.48 -18.83
N ARG A 472 21.67 -2.33 -20.14
CA ARG A 472 22.05 -1.15 -20.93
C ARG A 472 20.95 -0.79 -21.92
N ASN A 473 20.86 0.49 -22.24
CA ASN A 473 19.97 1.05 -23.25
C ASN A 473 20.64 2.28 -23.87
N GLU A 474 21.29 2.09 -25.02
CA GLU A 474 21.96 3.13 -25.80
C GLU A 474 20.99 4.25 -26.19
N GLN A 475 19.80 3.90 -26.69
CA GLN A 475 18.80 4.84 -27.21
C GLN A 475 18.33 5.87 -26.16
N MET A 476 18.30 5.50 -24.88
CA MET A 476 17.93 6.38 -23.78
C MET A 476 19.13 6.88 -22.95
N ASP A 477 20.37 6.60 -23.38
CA ASP A 477 21.61 6.86 -22.64
C ASP A 477 21.52 6.39 -21.17
N PHE A 478 21.21 5.11 -20.97
CA PHE A 478 20.90 4.55 -19.65
C PHE A 478 21.59 3.20 -19.40
N ALA A 479 22.16 3.02 -18.21
CA ALA A 479 22.71 1.75 -17.76
C ALA A 479 22.38 1.48 -16.28
N LEU A 480 22.26 0.21 -15.94
CA LEU A 480 22.13 -0.29 -14.57
C LEU A 480 23.38 -1.05 -14.16
N LEU A 481 23.92 -0.72 -12.99
CA LEU A 481 25.07 -1.39 -12.38
C LEU A 481 24.69 -1.99 -11.01
N ALA A 482 25.49 -2.95 -10.55
CA ALA A 482 25.49 -3.44 -9.18
C ALA A 482 26.92 -3.63 -8.68
N PHE A 483 27.11 -3.49 -7.37
CA PHE A 483 28.27 -4.04 -6.68
C PHE A 483 28.28 -5.58 -6.78
N GLU A 484 29.47 -6.15 -6.89
CA GLU A 484 29.73 -7.58 -6.71
C GLU A 484 29.55 -7.98 -5.25
N ASP A 485 30.25 -7.30 -4.33
CA ASP A 485 30.05 -7.34 -2.88
C ASP A 485 29.56 -5.97 -2.38
N PRO A 486 28.26 -5.82 -2.05
CA PRO A 486 27.67 -4.52 -1.74
C PRO A 486 28.05 -4.01 -0.34
N PRO A 487 28.66 -2.82 -0.20
CA PRO A 487 28.90 -2.20 1.10
C PRO A 487 27.60 -1.80 1.79
N GLN A 488 27.67 -1.40 3.07
CA GLN A 488 26.57 -0.67 3.69
C GLN A 488 26.42 0.71 3.01
N HIS A 489 25.36 0.89 2.23
CA HIS A 489 25.04 2.10 1.48
C HIS A 489 23.58 2.53 1.68
N ARG A 490 23.20 3.68 1.11
CA ARG A 490 21.83 4.20 1.06
C ARG A 490 21.29 4.20 -0.36
N TYR A 491 19.98 4.38 -0.51
CA TYR A 491 19.32 4.54 -1.80
C TYR A 491 18.41 5.78 -1.86
N PHE A 492 18.24 6.34 -3.04
CA PHE A 492 17.29 7.44 -3.29
C PHE A 492 15.87 6.90 -3.54
N SER A 493 14.86 7.48 -2.89
CA SER A 493 13.45 7.35 -3.30
C SER A 493 13.15 8.29 -4.48
N ALA A 494 12.14 7.96 -5.29
CA ALA A 494 11.60 8.85 -6.32
C ALA A 494 10.65 9.91 -5.74
N MET A 495 10.34 10.95 -6.53
CA MET A 495 9.22 11.84 -6.25
C MET A 495 7.86 11.13 -6.42
N ASP A 496 6.83 11.55 -5.67
CA ASP A 496 5.48 10.94 -5.76
C ASP A 496 4.69 11.36 -7.02
N ASN A 497 5.13 12.45 -7.65
CA ASN A 497 4.58 13.05 -8.85
C ASN A 497 5.77 13.55 -9.69
N PRO A 498 5.62 13.73 -11.01
CA PRO A 498 6.68 14.26 -11.85
C PRO A 498 7.09 15.69 -11.44
N ILE A 499 8.28 16.12 -11.88
CA ILE A 499 8.75 17.49 -11.66
C ILE A 499 8.13 18.47 -12.67
N GLU A 500 7.88 19.69 -12.21
CA GLU A 500 7.22 20.76 -12.97
C GLU A 500 8.22 21.88 -13.30
N PRO A 501 8.03 22.62 -14.42
CA PRO A 501 8.81 23.83 -14.74
C PRO A 501 8.86 24.83 -13.58
N GLY A 502 10.03 25.43 -13.34
CA GLY A 502 10.27 26.36 -12.23
C GLY A 502 10.50 25.68 -10.86
N ALA A 503 10.39 24.35 -10.75
CA ALA A 503 10.75 23.64 -9.53
C ALA A 503 12.26 23.73 -9.25
N LYS A 504 12.62 23.88 -7.96
CA LYS A 504 14.02 23.88 -7.50
C LYS A 504 14.43 22.51 -6.99
N GLY A 505 15.69 22.16 -7.23
CA GLY A 505 16.27 20.88 -6.85
C GLY A 505 17.79 20.94 -6.68
N PHE A 506 18.39 19.76 -6.54
CA PHE A 506 19.84 19.57 -6.49
C PHE A 506 20.29 18.54 -7.54
N LEU A 507 21.24 18.94 -8.39
CA LEU A 507 22.06 18.01 -9.16
C LEU A 507 23.22 17.53 -8.28
N ILE A 508 23.44 16.23 -8.22
CA ILE A 508 24.49 15.59 -7.41
C ILE A 508 25.44 14.81 -8.33
N GLY A 509 26.75 14.98 -8.17
CA GLY A 509 27.73 14.31 -9.01
C GLY A 509 29.18 14.57 -8.64
N TYR A 510 30.10 14.07 -9.46
CA TYR A 510 31.56 14.18 -9.27
C TYR A 510 32.23 14.86 -10.47
N PRO A 511 32.03 16.18 -10.67
CA PRO A 511 32.54 16.88 -11.84
C PRO A 511 34.08 16.93 -11.80
N ALA A 512 34.72 16.57 -12.92
CA ALA A 512 36.18 16.56 -13.08
C ALA A 512 36.94 15.84 -11.93
N TRP A 513 36.49 14.63 -11.60
CA TRP A 513 37.13 13.75 -10.60
C TRP A 513 38.62 13.52 -10.88
N LYS A 514 39.49 14.02 -9.97
CA LYS A 514 40.96 13.82 -10.00
C LYS A 514 41.66 13.74 -8.62
N GLN A 515 41.00 14.01 -7.49
CA GLN A 515 41.68 14.23 -6.19
C GLN A 515 40.89 13.82 -4.91
N TRP A 516 40.11 12.73 -4.90
CA TRP A 516 39.31 12.32 -3.71
C TRP A 516 38.27 13.35 -3.24
N ASN A 517 37.85 14.25 -4.13
CA ASN A 517 36.84 15.27 -3.86
C ASN A 517 35.48 14.65 -3.50
N LEU A 518 34.76 15.30 -2.58
CA LEU A 518 33.41 14.91 -2.20
C LEU A 518 32.40 15.26 -3.32
N ALA A 519 31.25 14.58 -3.32
CA ALA A 519 30.17 14.87 -4.26
C ALA A 519 29.76 16.34 -4.21
N ASP A 520 29.70 16.96 -5.38
CA ASP A 520 29.12 18.28 -5.57
C ASP A 520 27.59 18.20 -5.50
N VAL A 521 26.93 19.26 -5.01
CA VAL A 521 25.49 19.30 -4.76
C VAL A 521 24.95 20.68 -5.13
N ASN A 522 24.86 20.91 -6.44
CA ASN A 522 24.50 22.18 -7.05
C ASN A 522 22.99 22.42 -7.00
N SER A 523 22.57 23.57 -6.46
CA SER A 523 21.15 23.96 -6.48
C SER A 523 20.78 24.49 -7.85
N GLN A 524 19.72 23.93 -8.43
CA GLN A 524 19.30 24.21 -9.81
C GLN A 524 17.78 24.35 -9.91
N THR A 525 17.30 24.92 -11.01
CA THR A 525 15.87 25.09 -11.30
C THR A 525 15.54 24.41 -12.63
N VAL A 526 14.41 23.70 -12.72
CA VAL A 526 13.92 23.12 -13.98
C VAL A 526 13.43 24.24 -14.90
N LEU A 527 13.93 24.26 -16.13
CA LEU A 527 13.53 25.20 -17.17
C LEU A 527 12.31 24.66 -17.95
N ASN A 528 12.57 23.73 -18.86
CA ASN A 528 11.55 23.12 -19.71
C ASN A 528 11.47 21.61 -19.44
N ARG A 529 10.33 21.01 -19.76
CA ARG A 529 10.10 19.58 -19.66
C ARG A 529 9.40 19.05 -20.91
N THR A 530 9.99 18.06 -21.56
CA THR A 530 9.37 17.32 -22.66
C THR A 530 8.46 16.22 -22.09
N SER A 531 7.37 15.89 -22.79
CA SER A 531 6.29 15.04 -22.25
C SER A 531 6.31 13.64 -22.89
N PRO A 532 5.98 12.55 -22.16
CA PRO A 532 6.04 11.16 -22.64
C PRO A 532 5.23 10.77 -23.89
N HIS A 533 4.51 11.71 -24.50
CA HIS A 533 3.73 11.52 -25.73
C HIS A 533 4.19 12.46 -26.87
N ALA A 534 5.32 13.15 -26.70
CA ALA A 534 5.83 14.18 -27.61
C ALA A 534 7.23 13.88 -28.20
N GLY A 535 7.80 12.69 -27.94
CA GLY A 535 9.02 12.20 -28.60
C GLY A 535 10.34 12.41 -27.85
N MET A 536 10.37 13.26 -26.83
CA MET A 536 11.48 13.35 -25.86
C MET A 536 10.93 13.30 -24.43
N ASN A 537 11.72 12.73 -23.52
CA ASN A 537 11.27 12.31 -22.19
C ASN A 537 12.18 12.86 -21.07
N SER A 538 12.55 14.13 -21.18
CA SER A 538 13.61 14.78 -20.42
C SER A 538 13.17 16.14 -19.84
N PHE A 539 13.98 16.70 -18.95
CA PHE A 539 13.86 18.10 -18.55
C PHE A 539 15.23 18.80 -18.53
N THR A 540 15.24 20.06 -18.93
CA THR A 540 16.44 20.92 -18.91
C THR A 540 16.51 21.71 -17.62
N ILE A 541 17.72 22.07 -17.21
CA ILE A 541 18.00 22.78 -15.95
C ILE A 541 18.73 24.11 -16.18
N THR A 542 18.66 25.00 -15.20
CA THR A 542 19.30 26.32 -15.28
C THR A 542 20.82 26.28 -15.45
N GLY A 543 21.34 27.24 -16.22
CA GLY A 543 22.77 27.51 -16.37
C GLY A 543 23.48 26.52 -17.29
N ALA A 544 23.82 26.97 -18.50
CA ALA A 544 24.56 26.15 -19.47
C ALA A 544 25.92 25.69 -18.92
N GLY A 545 26.25 24.41 -19.11
CA GLY A 545 27.43 23.79 -18.53
C GLY A 545 27.26 23.47 -17.03
N SER A 546 26.03 23.25 -16.58
CA SER A 546 25.76 22.71 -15.23
C SER A 546 25.94 21.21 -15.16
N ILE A 547 25.63 20.51 -16.26
CA ILE A 547 26.12 19.15 -16.49
C ILE A 547 27.51 19.26 -17.12
N ARG A 548 28.49 18.61 -16.49
CA ARG A 548 29.91 18.64 -16.86
C ARG A 548 30.45 17.21 -16.90
N PRO A 549 31.57 16.92 -17.58
CA PRO A 549 32.23 15.62 -17.50
C PRO A 549 32.41 15.18 -16.03
N GLY A 550 31.91 13.99 -15.69
CA GLY A 550 31.82 13.46 -14.32
C GLY A 550 30.46 13.65 -13.61
N ASN A 551 29.60 14.59 -14.04
CA ASN A 551 28.21 14.70 -13.55
C ASN A 551 27.23 13.79 -14.31
N SER A 552 27.58 13.28 -15.49
CA SER A 552 26.78 12.30 -16.25
C SER A 552 26.42 11.10 -15.37
N GLY A 553 25.19 10.63 -15.47
CA GLY A 553 24.64 9.56 -14.63
C GLY A 553 24.27 10.00 -13.21
N GLY A 554 24.54 11.25 -12.80
CA GLY A 554 24.21 11.78 -11.48
C GLY A 554 22.73 12.10 -11.28
N PRO A 555 22.17 11.98 -10.06
CA PRO A 555 20.75 12.24 -9.83
C PRO A 555 20.45 13.74 -9.71
N PHE A 556 19.36 14.16 -10.36
CA PHE A 556 18.65 15.39 -10.04
C PHE A 556 17.54 15.09 -9.03
N THR A 557 17.46 15.88 -7.95
CA THR A 557 16.58 15.62 -6.81
C THR A 557 15.78 16.85 -6.36
N ASP A 558 14.65 16.65 -5.67
CA ASP A 558 13.87 17.72 -5.03
C ASP A 558 14.47 18.22 -3.70
N ASP A 559 13.77 19.15 -3.03
CA ASP A 559 14.16 19.72 -1.72
C ASP A 559 14.29 18.67 -0.58
N ARG A 560 13.86 17.43 -0.83
CA ARG A 560 13.84 16.30 0.11
C ARG A 560 14.79 15.18 -0.31
N PHE A 561 15.63 15.40 -1.32
CA PHE A 561 16.55 14.42 -1.89
C PHE A 561 15.81 13.21 -2.47
N ARG A 562 14.67 13.44 -3.12
CA ARG A 562 13.96 12.44 -3.94
C ARG A 562 14.23 12.70 -5.40
N VAL A 563 14.56 11.64 -6.15
CA VAL A 563 14.97 11.75 -7.56
C VAL A 563 13.79 12.21 -8.43
N ALA A 564 14.10 13.16 -9.32
CA ALA A 564 13.24 13.67 -10.38
C ALA A 564 13.73 13.21 -11.77
N GLY A 565 15.04 12.96 -11.91
CA GLY A 565 15.67 12.42 -13.11
C GLY A 565 17.16 12.15 -12.95
N MET A 566 17.80 11.72 -14.03
CA MET A 566 19.24 11.47 -14.13
C MET A 566 19.87 12.40 -15.16
N ALA A 567 20.97 13.09 -14.82
CA ALA A 567 21.74 13.92 -15.74
C ALA A 567 22.35 13.10 -16.89
N GLN A 568 22.05 13.49 -18.14
CA GLN A 568 22.58 12.87 -19.36
C GLN A 568 23.81 13.66 -19.88
N ARG A 569 24.00 13.79 -21.20
CA ARG A 569 25.10 14.60 -21.78
C ARG A 569 24.84 16.11 -21.62
N GLY A 570 25.85 16.82 -21.10
CA GLY A 570 25.82 18.28 -20.89
C GLY A 570 26.29 19.08 -22.12
N ALA A 571 25.95 20.36 -22.15
CA ALA A 571 26.23 21.28 -23.28
C ALA A 571 27.72 21.56 -23.55
N TYR A 572 28.62 21.11 -22.67
CA TYR A 572 30.07 21.40 -22.74
C TYR A 572 30.78 20.76 -23.96
N MET A 573 30.22 19.70 -24.55
CA MET A 573 30.78 19.03 -25.75
C MET A 573 30.20 19.59 -27.07
N GLY A 574 29.57 20.76 -27.06
CA GLY A 574 28.94 21.37 -28.25
C GLY A 574 27.52 20.86 -28.55
N ASP A 575 27.32 19.53 -28.51
CA ASP A 575 26.07 18.89 -28.97
C ASP A 575 25.03 18.62 -27.85
N GLY A 576 25.28 19.05 -26.61
CA GLY A 576 24.41 18.75 -25.46
C GLY A 576 23.42 19.86 -25.08
N HIS A 577 22.38 19.51 -24.31
CA HIS A 577 21.30 20.43 -23.90
C HIS A 577 21.08 20.53 -22.38
N ASP A 578 22.03 20.06 -21.57
CA ASP A 578 21.92 19.96 -20.10
C ASP A 578 20.63 19.24 -19.65
N GLU A 579 20.33 18.13 -20.33
CA GLU A 579 19.12 17.33 -20.13
C GLU A 579 19.22 16.30 -19.00
N ASN A 580 18.07 16.04 -18.38
CA ASN A 580 17.90 15.03 -17.35
C ASN A 580 16.77 14.07 -17.77
N LEU A 581 17.06 12.77 -17.83
CA LEU A 581 16.09 11.71 -18.14
C LEU A 581 15.03 11.65 -17.04
N CYS A 582 13.74 11.73 -17.38
CA CYS A 582 12.66 11.74 -16.38
C CYS A 582 12.56 10.41 -15.59
N ILE A 583 12.18 10.49 -14.30
CA ILE A 583 11.96 9.29 -13.46
C ILE A 583 10.99 8.29 -14.06
N GLU A 584 9.97 8.72 -14.79
CA GLU A 584 9.04 7.79 -15.44
C GLU A 584 9.75 6.80 -16.37
N ILE A 585 10.73 7.26 -17.15
CA ILE A 585 11.50 6.38 -18.05
C ILE A 585 12.52 5.54 -17.28
N ILE A 586 13.16 6.10 -16.26
CA ILE A 586 14.08 5.35 -15.39
C ILE A 586 13.33 4.17 -14.73
N ASP A 587 12.11 4.42 -14.24
CA ASP A 587 11.26 3.37 -13.66
C ASP A 587 10.75 2.37 -14.71
N GLU A 588 10.41 2.80 -15.93
CA GLU A 588 10.01 1.93 -17.04
C GLU A 588 11.15 1.01 -17.51
N LEU A 589 12.38 1.55 -17.64
CA LEU A 589 13.57 0.77 -18.00
C LEU A 589 13.96 -0.22 -16.89
N ILE A 590 13.85 0.18 -15.62
CA ILE A 590 14.03 -0.73 -14.47
C ILE A 590 12.94 -1.81 -14.44
N ALA A 591 11.69 -1.48 -14.81
CA ALA A 591 10.62 -2.46 -14.92
C ALA A 591 10.85 -3.45 -16.07
N ALA A 592 11.35 -3.00 -17.22
CA ALA A 592 11.71 -3.85 -18.36
C ALA A 592 12.86 -4.81 -18.00
N TYR A 593 13.92 -4.31 -17.36
CA TYR A 593 15.00 -5.14 -16.81
C TYR A 593 14.48 -6.17 -15.80
N LYS A 594 13.66 -5.75 -14.83
CA LYS A 594 13.09 -6.67 -13.83
C LYS A 594 12.13 -7.69 -14.45
N ALA A 595 11.52 -7.40 -15.59
CA ALA A 595 10.71 -8.36 -16.33
C ALA A 595 11.57 -9.41 -17.05
N SER A 596 12.74 -9.06 -17.61
CA SER A 596 13.63 -10.03 -18.27
C SER A 596 14.30 -11.01 -17.30
N LEU A 597 14.47 -10.63 -16.03
CA LEU A 597 14.91 -11.53 -14.95
C LEU A 597 13.85 -12.60 -14.58
N VAL A 598 12.57 -12.39 -14.89
CA VAL A 598 11.52 -13.38 -14.61
C VAL A 598 11.53 -14.39 -15.74
N ALA A 599 12.06 -15.59 -15.46
CA ALA A 599 12.03 -16.71 -16.40
C ALA A 599 10.63 -16.87 -17.01
N PRO A 600 10.51 -17.02 -18.35
CA PRO A 600 9.21 -17.10 -19.01
C PRO A 600 8.42 -18.25 -18.41
N ALA A 601 7.19 -17.96 -17.98
CA ALA A 601 6.34 -18.94 -17.32
C ALA A 601 6.19 -20.16 -18.21
N VAL A 602 6.67 -21.31 -17.75
CA VAL A 602 6.58 -22.58 -18.49
C VAL A 602 5.11 -22.81 -18.78
N LEU A 603 4.74 -22.69 -20.06
CA LEU A 603 3.43 -23.03 -20.56
C LEU A 603 3.28 -24.55 -20.44
N VAL A 604 2.82 -24.99 -19.27
CA VAL A 604 2.32 -26.34 -19.06
C VAL A 604 1.32 -26.60 -20.19
N PRO A 605 1.58 -27.56 -21.10
CA PRO A 605 0.68 -27.82 -22.21
C PRO A 605 -0.72 -28.09 -21.66
N ALA A 606 -1.71 -27.36 -22.15
CA ALA A 606 -3.08 -27.51 -21.67
C ALA A 606 -3.49 -28.98 -21.84
N ALA A 607 -3.77 -29.67 -20.73
CA ALA A 607 -4.20 -31.06 -20.74
C ALA A 607 -5.38 -31.19 -21.71
N SER A 608 -5.27 -32.14 -22.66
CA SER A 608 -6.01 -32.12 -23.91
C SER A 608 -7.52 -31.96 -23.71
N ALA A 609 -8.02 -30.74 -23.94
CA ALA A 609 -9.45 -30.51 -24.08
C ALA A 609 -9.93 -31.34 -25.27
N ALA A 610 -10.94 -32.19 -25.05
CA ALA A 610 -11.44 -33.08 -26.09
C ALA A 610 -11.87 -32.28 -27.31
N ALA A 611 -11.44 -32.70 -28.50
CA ALA A 611 -11.71 -31.98 -29.73
C ALA A 611 -13.23 -31.87 -29.97
N PRO A 612 -13.75 -30.69 -30.36
CA PRO A 612 -15.13 -30.58 -30.83
C PRO A 612 -15.29 -31.42 -32.11
N ALA A 613 -16.42 -32.11 -32.23
CA ALA A 613 -16.67 -32.96 -33.40
C ALA A 613 -16.71 -32.13 -34.69
N SER A 614 -15.86 -32.49 -35.67
CA SER A 614 -15.87 -31.86 -36.99
C SER A 614 -17.20 -32.11 -37.72
N PRO A 615 -17.73 -31.10 -38.45
CA PRO A 615 -18.90 -31.30 -39.30
C PRO A 615 -18.57 -32.24 -40.47
N ALA A 616 -19.58 -33.00 -40.93
CA ALA A 616 -19.41 -34.00 -41.98
C ALA A 616 -19.06 -33.37 -43.35
N THR A 617 -18.04 -33.91 -44.01
CA THR A 617 -17.66 -33.55 -45.39
C THR A 617 -18.63 -34.14 -46.40
N ALA A 618 -19.26 -33.29 -47.22
CA ALA A 618 -20.06 -33.73 -48.37
C ALA A 618 -19.19 -34.18 -49.55
N ALA A 619 -19.64 -35.20 -50.29
CA ALA A 619 -18.94 -35.75 -51.45
C ALA A 619 -19.28 -35.00 -52.77
N PRO A 620 -18.41 -35.05 -53.80
CA PRO A 620 -18.58 -34.24 -55.02
C PRO A 620 -19.45 -34.88 -56.12
N SER A 621 -20.23 -34.02 -56.77
CA SER A 621 -20.69 -34.03 -58.17
C SER A 621 -21.58 -35.18 -58.74
N ALA A 622 -22.80 -34.79 -59.13
CA ALA A 622 -23.50 -35.27 -60.33
C ALA A 622 -24.37 -34.13 -60.93
N LYS A 623 -24.64 -34.17 -62.25
CA LYS A 623 -25.57 -33.31 -63.02
C LYS A 623 -26.74 -34.18 -63.57
N PRO A 624 -27.85 -33.64 -64.15
CA PRO A 624 -28.24 -32.24 -64.43
C PRO A 624 -29.44 -31.80 -63.51
N THR A 625 -30.53 -31.07 -63.83
CA THR A 625 -31.17 -30.51 -65.07
C THR A 625 -32.16 -29.35 -64.73
N ALA A 626 -32.67 -28.64 -65.74
CA ALA A 626 -33.89 -27.78 -65.71
C ALA A 626 -35.04 -28.48 -66.51
N PRO A 627 -36.34 -28.08 -66.54
CA PRO A 627 -36.97 -26.72 -66.48
C PRO A 627 -38.14 -26.70 -65.45
N PRO A 628 -39.30 -25.96 -65.54
CA PRO A 628 -39.80 -24.87 -66.42
C PRO A 628 -40.28 -23.59 -65.65
N PRO A 629 -40.86 -22.54 -66.30
CA PRO A 629 -41.05 -21.22 -65.67
C PRO A 629 -42.38 -21.04 -64.90
N ALA A 630 -42.47 -19.93 -64.15
CA ALA A 630 -43.56 -19.65 -63.20
C ALA A 630 -44.81 -18.97 -63.83
N PRO A 631 -46.03 -19.25 -63.32
CA PRO A 631 -47.27 -18.56 -63.67
C PRO A 631 -47.48 -17.26 -62.86
N THR A 632 -48.31 -16.36 -63.39
CA THR A 632 -48.65 -15.04 -62.82
C THR A 632 -49.87 -15.06 -61.88
N PRO A 633 -50.02 -14.05 -60.99
CA PRO A 633 -51.15 -13.97 -60.05
C PRO A 633 -52.42 -13.35 -60.66
N PRO A 634 -53.63 -13.80 -60.27
CA PRO A 634 -54.91 -13.16 -60.62
C PRO A 634 -55.24 -11.92 -59.75
N PRO A 635 -56.21 -11.07 -60.16
CA PRO A 635 -56.45 -9.73 -59.60
C PRO A 635 -57.39 -9.69 -58.36
N PRO A 636 -57.48 -8.53 -57.65
CA PRO A 636 -58.32 -8.36 -56.45
C PRO A 636 -59.75 -7.86 -56.77
N VAL A 637 -60.65 -7.91 -55.76
CA VAL A 637 -61.60 -6.83 -55.42
C VAL A 637 -62.31 -7.09 -54.07
N MET A 638 -62.77 -6.00 -53.44
CA MET A 638 -63.52 -5.84 -52.17
C MET A 638 -65.01 -6.26 -52.28
N PRO A 639 -65.84 -6.28 -51.20
CA PRO A 639 -65.61 -5.73 -49.85
C PRO A 639 -65.53 -6.75 -48.70
#